data_AF-A0AAE9IWE8-F1
#
_entry.id   AF-A0AAE9IWE8-F1
#
_cell.length_a   1.000
_cell.length_b   1.000
_cell.length_c   1.000
_cell.angle_alpha   90.00
_cell.angle_beta   90.00
_cell.angle_gamma   90.00
#
_symmetry.space_group_name_H-M   'P 1'
#
loop_
_entity.id
_entity.type
_entity.pdbx_description
1 polymer ?
#
loop_
_entity_poly.entity_id
_entity_poly.type
_entity_poly.pdbx_seq_one_letter_code
_entity_poly.pdbx_strand_id
1 'polypeptide(L)'
;MECLVYCFVRKHQIISKLVSRHVLSDGWYVFGTILSFSVPIIVGVVFSQAGMRREDQMDYVRQNYPNFVQSLLPLDNFSIYSTNPLLISIIIATSGGGCLCGFLFIIITIDMLKMLKEVQTKVSLASFNRYKNAVTSLLAQLSTSSLLLAPLFLFVILVASQIENSHGAAEILVGIMTFHSPVNAVVLVVTTPPFRNYVLR
;
A
#
# COMPACT_ATOMS: atom_id res chain seq x y z
N MET A 1 -4.83 2.15 1.63
CA MET A 1 -4.54 0.92 0.87
C MET A 1 -5.52 -0.19 1.20
N GLU A 2 -5.60 -0.64 2.47
CA GLU A 2 -6.49 -1.72 2.95
C GLU A 2 -7.93 -1.65 2.42
N CYS A 3 -8.60 -0.49 2.54
CA CYS A 3 -9.99 -0.34 2.08
C CYS A 3 -10.14 -0.47 0.56
N LEU A 4 -9.14 -0.04 -0.22
CA LEU A 4 -9.15 -0.18 -1.68
C LEU A 4 -8.96 -1.63 -2.09
N VAL A 5 -8.06 -2.35 -1.41
CA VAL A 5 -7.85 -3.79 -1.58
C VAL A 5 -9.14 -4.53 -1.25
N TYR A 6 -9.79 -4.20 -0.13
CA TYR A 6 -11.08 -4.78 0.24
C TYR A 6 -12.16 -4.54 -0.81
N CYS A 7 -12.28 -3.30 -1.32
CA CYS A 7 -13.19 -2.97 -2.42
C CYS A 7 -12.86 -3.75 -3.69
N PHE A 8 -11.58 -3.95 -3.99
CA PHE A 8 -11.11 -4.72 -5.14
C PHE A 8 -11.50 -6.20 -5.02
N VAL A 9 -11.20 -6.85 -3.89
CA VAL A 9 -11.56 -8.26 -3.66
C VAL A 9 -13.08 -8.45 -3.68
N ARG A 10 -13.84 -7.56 -3.03
CA ARG A 10 -15.32 -7.61 -3.06
C ARG A 10 -15.86 -7.54 -4.48
N LYS A 11 -15.27 -6.70 -5.34
CA LYS A 11 -15.69 -6.53 -6.72
C LYS A 11 -15.27 -7.71 -7.61
N HIS A 12 -14.08 -8.27 -7.38
CA HIS A 12 -13.66 -9.54 -7.98
C HIS A 12 -14.65 -10.65 -7.67
N GLN A 13 -15.04 -10.81 -6.40
CA GLN A 13 -16.02 -11.82 -6.00
C GLN A 13 -17.39 -11.65 -6.65
N ILE A 14 -17.92 -10.42 -6.76
CA ILE A 14 -19.23 -10.18 -7.40
C ILE A 14 -19.19 -10.59 -8.88
N ILE A 15 -18.12 -10.22 -9.60
CA ILE A 15 -17.97 -10.57 -11.02
C ILE A 15 -17.72 -12.08 -11.17
N SER A 16 -16.98 -12.68 -10.25
CA SER A 16 -16.69 -14.13 -10.24
C SER A 16 -17.96 -14.95 -10.05
N LYS A 17 -18.83 -14.56 -9.12
CA LYS A 17 -20.14 -15.18 -8.92
C LYS A 17 -21.04 -15.06 -10.15
N LEU A 18 -20.91 -13.96 -10.93
CA LEU A 18 -21.66 -13.77 -12.18
C LEU A 18 -21.13 -14.63 -13.34
N VAL A 19 -19.81 -14.87 -13.36
CA VAL A 19 -19.11 -15.61 -14.41
C VAL A 19 -19.05 -17.12 -14.11
N SER A 20 -19.30 -17.53 -12.86
CA SER A 20 -19.13 -18.90 -12.32
C SER A 20 -17.72 -19.46 -12.51
N ARG A 21 -16.70 -18.58 -12.44
CA ARG A 21 -15.29 -18.94 -12.61
C ARG A 21 -14.45 -18.26 -11.52
N HIS A 22 -13.55 -19.01 -10.89
CA HIS A 22 -12.69 -18.57 -9.76
C HIS A 22 -13.45 -17.99 -8.54
N VAL A 23 -14.57 -18.62 -8.14
CA VAL A 23 -15.28 -18.22 -6.91
C VAL A 23 -14.42 -18.62 -5.70
N LEU A 24 -13.79 -17.62 -5.08
CA LEU A 24 -13.20 -17.77 -3.76
C LEU A 24 -14.29 -18.23 -2.79
N SER A 25 -14.11 -19.39 -2.17
CA SER A 25 -15.00 -19.89 -1.11
C SER A 25 -15.13 -18.84 -0.01
N ASP A 26 -16.35 -18.63 0.50
CA ASP A 26 -16.65 -17.56 1.45
C ASP A 26 -15.73 -17.62 2.69
N GLY A 27 -15.29 -18.82 3.10
CA GLY A 27 -14.32 -19.00 4.20
C GLY A 27 -12.91 -18.46 3.90
N TRP A 28 -12.39 -18.67 2.69
CA TRP A 28 -11.08 -18.13 2.27
C TRP A 28 -11.11 -16.62 2.10
N TYR A 29 -12.26 -16.06 1.71
CA TYR A 29 -12.47 -14.62 1.62
C TYR A 29 -12.46 -13.95 3.01
N VAL A 30 -13.15 -14.54 3.98
CA VAL A 30 -13.15 -14.07 5.37
C VAL A 30 -11.76 -14.18 5.98
N PHE A 31 -11.09 -15.32 5.79
CA PHE A 31 -9.72 -15.52 6.26
C PHE A 31 -8.73 -14.50 5.67
N GLY A 32 -8.75 -14.30 4.35
CA GLY A 32 -7.89 -13.31 3.69
C GLY A 32 -8.16 -11.88 4.14
N THR A 33 -9.43 -11.54 4.42
CA THR A 33 -9.79 -10.21 4.94
C THR A 33 -9.24 -10.00 6.35
N ILE A 34 -9.42 -10.97 7.25
CA ILE A 34 -8.88 -10.91 8.62
C ILE A 34 -7.36 -10.80 8.60
N LEU A 35 -6.70 -11.58 7.73
CA LEU A 35 -5.25 -11.55 7.57
C LEU A 35 -4.74 -10.18 7.10
N SER A 36 -5.42 -9.55 6.13
CA SER A 36 -5.04 -8.22 5.61
C SER A 36 -5.01 -7.16 6.71
N PHE A 37 -5.98 -7.16 7.63
CA PHE A 37 -6.01 -6.19 8.73
C PHE A 37 -5.04 -6.52 9.87
N SER A 38 -4.77 -7.81 10.11
CA SER A 38 -3.91 -8.23 11.23
C SER A 38 -2.42 -8.14 10.91
N VAL A 39 -2.02 -8.35 9.66
CA VAL A 39 -0.61 -8.26 9.23
C VAL A 39 0.02 -6.88 9.50
N PRO A 40 -0.60 -5.73 9.13
CA PRO A 40 -0.05 -4.40 9.44
C PRO A 40 0.12 -4.14 10.93
N ILE A 41 -0.79 -4.66 11.76
CA ILE A 41 -0.73 -4.53 13.22
C ILE A 41 0.47 -5.31 13.76
N ILE A 42 0.64 -6.55 13.32
CA ILE A 42 1.77 -7.40 13.74
C ILE A 42 3.10 -6.76 13.31
N VAL A 43 3.19 -6.31 12.06
CA VAL A 43 4.39 -5.62 11.55
C VAL A 43 4.67 -4.35 12.35
N GLY A 44 3.64 -3.56 12.68
CA GLY A 44 3.78 -2.36 13.52
C GLY A 44 4.28 -2.66 14.93
N VAL A 45 3.76 -3.71 15.57
CA VAL A 45 4.21 -4.15 16.90
C VAL A 45 5.66 -4.64 16.86
N VAL A 46 6.02 -5.47 15.87
CA VAL A 46 7.38 -5.99 15.72
C VAL A 46 8.37 -4.85 15.41
N PHE A 47 7.95 -3.87 14.60
CA PHE A 47 8.75 -2.68 14.30
C PHE A 47 8.92 -1.79 15.54
N SER A 48 7.88 -1.64 16.36
CA SER A 48 7.95 -0.90 17.63
C SER A 48 8.89 -1.57 18.63
N GLN A 49 8.96 -2.91 18.66
CA GLN A 49 9.88 -3.66 19.52
C GLN A 49 11.32 -3.68 19.00
N ALA A 50 11.51 -3.53 17.68
CA ALA A 50 12.83 -3.46 17.06
C ALA A 50 13.50 -2.07 17.20
N GLY A 51 12.73 -1.04 17.54
CA GLY A 51 13.25 0.29 17.89
C GLY A 51 13.95 0.27 19.24
N MET A 52 15.11 0.94 19.34
CA MET A 52 15.80 1.12 20.62
C MET A 52 14.90 1.82 21.64
N ARG A 53 15.03 1.47 22.92
CA ARG A 53 14.34 2.15 24.02
C ARG A 53 14.78 3.61 24.05
N ARG A 54 13.84 4.51 24.35
CA ARG A 54 14.01 5.97 24.28
C ARG A 54 15.17 6.50 25.15
N GLU A 55 15.43 5.82 26.26
CA GLU A 55 16.55 6.08 27.17
C GLU A 55 17.92 5.83 26.50
N ASP A 56 18.07 4.72 25.78
CA ASP A 56 19.32 4.37 25.09
C ASP A 56 19.56 5.21 23.81
N GLN A 57 18.48 5.74 23.20
CA GLN A 57 18.56 6.57 22.00
C GLN A 57 19.28 7.90 22.24
N MET A 58 18.98 8.58 23.36
CA MET A 58 19.61 9.86 23.68
C MET A 58 21.08 9.72 24.05
N ASP A 59 21.45 8.62 24.73
CA ASP A 59 22.85 8.35 25.08
C ASP A 59 23.67 7.93 23.87
N TYR A 60 23.07 7.21 22.91
CA TYR A 60 23.72 6.90 21.62
C TYR A 60 23.99 8.15 20.77
N VAL A 61 23.05 9.11 20.73
CA VAL A 61 23.22 10.39 20.02
C VAL A 61 24.28 11.25 20.67
N ARG A 62 24.31 11.34 22.01
CA ARG A 62 25.35 12.10 22.71
C ARG A 62 26.75 11.58 22.43
N GLN A 63 26.91 10.26 22.29
CA GLN A 63 28.21 9.65 22.01
C GLN A 63 28.64 9.75 20.54
N ASN A 64 27.73 9.56 19.58
CA ASN A 64 28.10 9.44 18.16
C ASN A 64 27.80 10.70 17.33
N TYR A 65 26.81 11.51 17.72
CA TYR A 65 26.35 12.69 16.98
C TYR A 65 26.05 13.89 17.90
N PRO A 66 27.03 14.38 18.66
CA PRO A 66 26.82 15.42 19.68
C PRO A 66 26.24 16.73 19.11
N ASN A 67 26.53 17.04 17.84
CA ASN A 67 26.03 18.23 17.15
C ASN A 67 24.52 18.19 16.86
N PHE A 68 23.89 17.02 16.83
CA PHE A 68 22.44 16.87 16.58
C PHE A 68 21.60 16.83 17.86
N VAL A 69 22.24 16.75 19.04
CA VAL A 69 21.57 16.66 20.35
C VAL A 69 20.64 17.86 20.59
N GLN A 70 21.11 19.07 20.29
CA GLN A 70 20.32 20.30 20.49
C GLN A 70 19.12 20.41 19.54
N SER A 71 19.23 19.88 18.33
CA SER A 71 18.14 19.84 17.36
C SER A 71 17.14 18.71 17.63
N LEU A 72 17.57 17.62 18.27
CA LEU A 72 16.73 16.46 18.61
C LEU A 72 16.03 16.59 19.97
N LEU A 73 16.59 17.35 20.92
CA LEU A 73 16.00 17.61 22.23
C LEU A 73 14.54 18.11 22.21
N PRO A 74 14.14 19.04 21.32
CA PRO A 74 12.76 19.53 21.25
C PRO A 74 11.81 18.60 20.49
N LEU A 75 12.29 17.56 19.80
CA LEU A 75 11.44 16.62 19.08
C LEU A 75 11.02 15.47 20.00
N ASP A 76 9.72 15.35 20.26
CA ASP A 76 9.19 14.25 21.06
C ASP A 76 9.03 12.93 20.28
N ASN A 77 9.19 12.93 18.96
CA ASN A 77 8.88 11.80 18.07
C ASN A 77 10.05 11.40 17.16
N PHE A 78 11.29 11.41 17.66
CA PHE A 78 12.41 10.82 16.91
C PHE A 78 12.64 9.37 17.35
N SER A 79 12.82 8.47 16.39
CA SER A 79 13.25 7.09 16.64
C SER A 79 14.57 6.85 15.90
N ILE A 80 15.59 6.47 16.66
CA ILE A 80 16.90 6.09 16.14
C ILE A 80 16.98 4.58 16.19
N TYR A 81 17.21 4.00 15.02
CA TYR A 81 17.37 2.56 14.86
C TYR A 81 18.87 2.26 14.78
N SER A 82 19.41 1.52 15.74
CA SER A 82 20.70 0.86 15.54
C SER A 82 20.51 -0.31 14.58
N THR A 83 21.58 -0.67 13.86
CA THR A 83 21.62 -1.81 12.94
C THR A 83 21.43 -3.12 13.71
N ASN A 84 20.17 -3.46 14.02
CA ASN A 84 19.81 -4.68 14.72
C ASN A 84 19.44 -5.79 13.72
N PRO A 85 19.76 -7.06 14.01
CA PRO A 85 19.35 -8.18 13.16
C PRO A 85 17.83 -8.26 12.98
N LEU A 86 17.05 -7.79 13.96
CA LEU A 86 15.59 -7.63 13.87
C LEU A 86 15.17 -6.62 12.80
N LEU A 87 15.85 -5.47 12.72
CA LEU A 87 15.57 -4.46 11.69
C LEU A 87 15.85 -4.99 10.29
N ILE A 88 16.98 -5.70 10.11
CA ILE A 88 17.34 -6.35 8.85
C ILE A 88 16.29 -7.40 8.47
N SER A 89 15.83 -8.21 9.43
CA SER A 89 14.79 -9.21 9.20
C SER A 89 13.46 -8.57 8.76
N ILE A 90 13.05 -7.46 9.38
CA ILE A 90 11.84 -6.72 8.99
C ILE A 90 11.99 -6.13 7.58
N ILE A 91 13.15 -5.58 7.23
CA ILE A 91 13.41 -5.03 5.89
C ILE A 91 13.30 -6.13 4.82
N ILE A 92 13.92 -7.29 5.05
CA ILE A 92 13.87 -8.43 4.13
C ILE A 92 12.44 -8.97 4.01
N ALA A 93 11.75 -9.15 5.14
CA ALA A 93 10.37 -9.65 5.16
C ALA A 93 9.40 -8.70 4.46
N THR A 94 9.53 -7.39 4.69
CA THR A 94 8.67 -6.37 4.09
C THR A 94 8.94 -6.22 2.59
N SER A 95 10.21 -6.25 2.18
CA SER A 95 10.61 -6.20 0.76
C SER A 95 10.14 -7.44 0.00
N GLY A 96 10.38 -8.64 0.54
CA GLY A 96 9.93 -9.90 -0.05
C GLY A 96 8.40 -10.00 -0.11
N GLY A 97 7.73 -9.68 1.00
CA GLY A 97 6.26 -9.66 1.08
C GLY A 97 5.63 -8.66 0.13
N GLY A 98 6.19 -7.45 0.01
CA GLY A 98 5.73 -6.42 -0.92
C GLY A 98 5.87 -6.85 -2.39
N CYS A 99 6.98 -7.52 -2.75
CA CYS A 99 7.20 -8.04 -4.09
C CYS A 99 6.19 -9.15 -4.45
N LEU A 100 6.00 -10.11 -3.54
CA LEU A 100 4.99 -11.17 -3.70
C LEU A 100 3.57 -10.61 -3.83
N CYS A 101 3.22 -9.64 -2.98
CA CYS A 101 1.92 -8.97 -3.06
C CYS A 101 1.74 -8.26 -4.41
N GLY A 102 2.77 -7.55 -4.89
CA GLY A 102 2.76 -6.91 -6.21
C GLY A 102 2.56 -7.89 -7.35
N PHE A 103 3.21 -9.06 -7.30
CA PHE A 103 3.04 -10.11 -8.31
C PHE A 103 1.62 -10.70 -8.31
N LEU A 104 1.11 -11.10 -7.14
CA LEU A 104 -0.25 -11.63 -7.01
C LEU A 104 -1.29 -10.64 -7.53
N PHE A 105 -1.07 -9.36 -7.30
CA PHE A 105 -1.94 -8.29 -7.75
C PHE A 105 -2.02 -8.15 -9.26
N ILE A 106 -0.88 -8.30 -9.96
CA ILE A 106 -0.85 -8.31 -11.43
C ILE A 106 -1.67 -9.50 -11.95
N ILE A 107 -1.53 -10.67 -11.34
CA ILE A 107 -2.31 -11.86 -11.70
C ILE A 107 -3.82 -11.59 -11.54
N ILE A 108 -4.25 -11.09 -10.38
CA ILE A 108 -5.68 -10.83 -10.13
C ILE A 108 -6.21 -9.74 -11.05
N THR A 109 -5.40 -8.73 -11.38
CA THR A 109 -5.75 -7.70 -12.35
C THR A 109 -6.01 -8.28 -13.75
N ILE A 110 -5.13 -9.17 -14.22
CA ILE A 110 -5.30 -9.85 -15.50
C ILE A 110 -6.56 -10.73 -15.49
N ASP A 111 -6.79 -11.46 -14.39
CA ASP A 111 -7.98 -12.30 -14.21
C ASP A 111 -9.28 -11.48 -14.25
N MET A 112 -9.32 -10.33 -13.56
CA MET A 112 -10.43 -9.36 -13.61
C MET A 112 -10.73 -8.87 -15.03
N LEU A 113 -9.70 -8.55 -15.81
CA LEU A 113 -9.87 -8.09 -17.18
C LEU A 113 -10.41 -9.20 -18.09
N LYS A 114 -9.97 -10.46 -17.89
CA LYS A 114 -10.51 -11.62 -18.60
C LYS A 114 -11.97 -11.86 -18.24
N MET A 115 -12.30 -11.84 -16.95
CA MET A 115 -13.68 -12.00 -16.48
C MET A 115 -14.60 -10.91 -17.00
N LEU A 116 -14.12 -9.67 -17.11
CA LEU A 116 -14.91 -8.58 -17.70
C LEU A 116 -15.28 -8.88 -19.17
N LYS A 117 -14.36 -9.44 -19.97
CA LYS A 117 -14.67 -9.87 -21.35
C LYS A 117 -15.72 -10.97 -21.40
N GLU A 118 -15.70 -11.91 -20.45
CA GLU A 118 -16.71 -12.97 -20.36
C GLU A 118 -18.08 -12.44 -19.91
N VAL A 119 -18.14 -11.43 -19.02
CA VAL A 119 -19.40 -10.79 -18.64
C VAL A 119 -20.09 -10.13 -19.84
N GLN A 120 -19.33 -9.60 -20.81
CA GLN A 120 -19.87 -8.95 -22.00
C GLN A 120 -20.86 -9.83 -22.77
N THR A 121 -20.67 -11.16 -22.77
CA THR A 121 -21.55 -12.09 -23.48
C THR A 121 -22.78 -12.53 -22.67
N LYS A 122 -22.80 -12.25 -21.35
CA LYS A 122 -23.85 -12.69 -20.42
C LYS A 122 -24.82 -11.58 -19.99
N VAL A 123 -24.52 -10.30 -20.24
CA VAL A 123 -25.33 -9.17 -19.76
C VAL A 123 -25.65 -8.17 -20.87
N SER A 124 -26.69 -7.35 -20.65
CA SER A 124 -27.03 -6.27 -21.57
C SER A 124 -25.93 -5.21 -21.66
N LEU A 125 -25.86 -4.51 -22.81
CA LEU A 125 -24.82 -3.52 -23.11
C LEU A 125 -24.79 -2.37 -22.07
N ALA A 126 -25.96 -1.96 -21.55
CA ALA A 126 -26.07 -0.94 -20.52
C ALA A 126 -25.46 -1.40 -19.17
N SER A 127 -25.75 -2.63 -18.75
CA SER A 127 -25.18 -3.21 -17.52
C SER A 127 -23.68 -3.48 -17.67
N PHE A 128 -23.23 -3.95 -18.83
CA PHE A 128 -21.82 -4.17 -19.14
C PHE A 128 -21.00 -2.87 -19.01
N ASN A 129 -21.49 -1.76 -19.56
CA ASN A 129 -20.80 -0.46 -19.46
C ASN A 129 -20.65 -0.01 -18.00
N ARG A 130 -21.61 -0.32 -17.12
CA ARG A 130 -21.48 -0.06 -15.68
C ARG A 130 -20.38 -0.90 -15.06
N TYR A 131 -20.34 -2.21 -15.32
CA TYR A 131 -19.27 -3.08 -14.82
C TYR A 131 -17.88 -2.66 -15.33
N LYS A 132 -17.76 -2.37 -16.63
CA LYS A 132 -16.52 -1.91 -17.24
C LYS A 132 -16.00 -0.63 -16.59
N ASN A 133 -16.83 0.42 -16.51
CA ASN A 133 -16.42 1.69 -15.91
C ASN A 133 -16.00 1.49 -14.45
N ALA A 134 -16.73 0.67 -13.71
CA ALA A 134 -16.46 0.41 -12.31
C ALA A 134 -15.15 -0.39 -12.13
N VAL A 135 -14.85 -1.37 -12.98
CA VAL A 135 -13.59 -2.15 -12.94
C VAL A 135 -12.41 -1.29 -13.41
N THR A 136 -12.55 -0.51 -14.48
CA THR A 136 -11.50 0.38 -14.97
C THR A 136 -11.14 1.45 -13.94
N SER A 137 -12.13 2.07 -13.30
CA SER A 137 -11.89 3.03 -12.22
C SER A 137 -11.15 2.40 -11.03
N LEU A 138 -11.55 1.19 -10.66
CA LEU A 138 -10.93 0.45 -9.56
C LEU A 138 -9.48 0.08 -9.91
N LEU A 139 -9.23 -0.43 -11.12
CA LEU A 139 -7.87 -0.71 -11.61
C LEU A 139 -7.01 0.55 -11.70
N ALA A 140 -7.58 1.69 -12.05
CA ALA A 140 -6.86 2.97 -12.07
C ALA A 140 -6.45 3.39 -10.66
N GLN A 141 -7.37 3.43 -9.70
CA GLN A 141 -7.06 3.75 -8.29
C GLN A 141 -6.02 2.81 -7.70
N LEU A 142 -6.14 1.54 -8.06
CA LEU A 142 -5.30 0.48 -7.58
C LEU A 142 -3.89 0.53 -8.21
N SER A 143 -3.79 0.86 -9.49
CA SER A 143 -2.53 1.10 -10.19
C SER A 143 -1.82 2.35 -9.65
N THR A 144 -2.55 3.43 -9.40
CA THR A 144 -2.00 4.64 -8.78
C THR A 144 -1.48 4.36 -7.38
N SER A 145 -2.24 3.60 -6.58
CA SER A 145 -1.81 3.16 -5.25
C SER A 145 -0.55 2.28 -5.28
N SER A 146 -0.45 1.39 -6.28
CA SER A 146 0.73 0.53 -6.48
C SER A 146 1.96 1.31 -6.97
N LEU A 147 1.76 2.32 -7.81
CA LEU A 147 2.83 3.23 -8.25
C LEU A 147 3.44 3.99 -7.06
N LEU A 148 2.62 4.30 -6.05
CA LEU A 148 3.05 4.90 -4.77
C LEU A 148 3.72 3.90 -3.81
N LEU A 149 3.68 2.60 -4.10
CA LEU A 149 4.49 1.59 -3.41
C LEU A 149 5.97 1.67 -3.84
N ALA A 150 6.28 2.17 -5.04
CA ALA A 150 7.65 2.30 -5.52
C ALA A 150 8.49 3.30 -4.68
N PRO A 151 7.99 4.51 -4.35
CA PRO A 151 8.64 5.41 -3.38
C PRO A 151 8.90 4.77 -2.01
N LEU A 152 7.96 3.94 -1.51
CA LEU A 152 8.13 3.17 -0.27
C LEU A 152 9.29 2.19 -0.37
N PHE A 153 9.36 1.43 -1.46
CA PHE A 153 10.47 0.50 -1.70
C PHE A 153 11.82 1.23 -1.81
N LEU A 154 11.86 2.33 -2.54
CA LEU A 154 13.07 3.16 -2.68
C LEU A 154 13.50 3.75 -1.33
N PHE A 155 12.56 4.16 -0.49
CA PHE A 155 12.84 4.64 0.87
C PHE A 155 13.46 3.54 1.74
N VAL A 156 12.91 2.32 1.70
CA VAL A 156 13.47 1.17 2.44
C VAL A 156 14.89 0.83 1.98
N ILE A 157 15.15 0.87 0.66
CA ILE A 157 16.48 0.64 0.10
C ILE A 157 17.45 1.74 0.55
N LEU A 158 17.04 2.99 0.49
CA LEU A 158 17.85 4.14 0.91
C LEU A 158 18.23 4.04 2.38
N VAL A 159 17.28 3.66 3.25
CA VAL A 159 17.53 3.39 4.67
C VAL A 159 18.50 2.22 4.86
N ALA A 160 18.34 1.14 4.08
CA ALA A 160 19.22 -0.03 4.14
C ALA A 160 20.65 0.26 3.64
N SER A 161 20.82 1.18 2.68
CA SER A 161 22.12 1.53 2.11
C SER A 161 22.98 2.44 2.99
N GLN A 162 22.46 2.97 4.10
CA GLN A 162 23.18 3.85 5.05
C GLN A 162 24.02 4.96 4.36
N ILE A 163 23.51 5.53 3.27
CA ILE A 163 24.24 6.56 2.50
C ILE A 163 24.27 7.86 3.30
N GLU A 164 25.48 8.36 3.59
CA GLU A 164 25.69 9.69 4.17
C GLU A 164 25.07 10.78 3.27
N ASN A 165 24.37 11.75 3.87
CA ASN A 165 23.62 12.83 3.19
C ASN A 165 22.33 12.44 2.45
N SER A 166 21.72 11.30 2.75
CA SER A 166 20.46 10.87 2.13
C SER A 166 19.19 11.58 2.65
N HIS A 167 19.32 12.51 3.61
CA HIS A 167 18.21 13.22 4.26
C HIS A 167 17.25 13.92 3.28
N GLY A 168 17.77 14.64 2.29
CA GLY A 168 16.93 15.34 1.31
C GLY A 168 16.14 14.40 0.40
N ALA A 169 16.74 13.28 0.00
CA ALA A 169 16.07 12.26 -0.80
C ALA A 169 14.97 11.54 0.01
N ALA A 170 15.24 11.25 1.29
CA ALA A 170 14.27 10.68 2.22
C ALA A 170 13.05 11.60 2.41
N GLU A 171 13.27 12.90 2.60
CA GLU A 171 12.20 13.88 2.79
C GLU A 171 11.31 14.01 1.55
N ILE A 172 11.90 14.07 0.36
CA ILE A 172 11.15 14.08 -0.92
C ILE A 172 10.33 12.80 -1.08
N LEU A 173 10.91 11.63 -0.78
CA LEU A 173 10.21 10.34 -0.87
C LEU A 173 9.01 10.27 0.08
N VAL A 174 9.19 10.69 1.34
CA VAL A 174 8.09 10.75 2.32
C VAL A 174 7.02 11.74 1.88
N GLY A 175 7.42 12.91 1.37
CA GLY A 175 6.51 13.89 0.77
C GLY A 175 5.64 13.27 -0.33
N ILE A 176 6.24 12.56 -1.28
CA ILE A 176 5.52 11.86 -2.35
C ILE A 176 4.51 10.84 -1.79
N MET A 177 4.85 10.10 -0.73
CA MET A 177 3.92 9.14 -0.13
C MET A 177 2.65 9.79 0.43
N THR A 178 2.73 11.01 0.97
CA THR A 178 1.56 11.71 1.52
C THR A 178 0.51 12.03 0.44
N PHE A 179 0.95 12.19 -0.81
CA PHE A 179 0.06 12.44 -1.94
C PHE A 179 -0.76 11.23 -2.39
N HIS A 180 -0.53 10.02 -1.85
CA HIS A 180 -1.26 8.84 -2.30
C HIS A 180 -2.78 8.95 -2.13
N SER A 181 -3.23 9.52 -1.00
CA SER A 181 -4.64 9.68 -0.67
C SER A 181 -5.35 10.68 -1.58
N PRO A 182 -4.87 11.94 -1.74
CA PRO A 182 -5.49 12.89 -2.64
C PRO A 182 -5.45 12.46 -4.11
N VAL A 183 -4.34 11.86 -4.58
CA VAL A 183 -4.26 11.36 -5.96
C VAL A 183 -5.30 10.25 -6.19
N ASN A 184 -5.45 9.31 -5.27
CA ASN A 184 -6.49 8.28 -5.37
C ASN A 184 -7.91 8.87 -5.41
N ALA A 185 -8.18 9.91 -4.63
CA ALA A 185 -9.48 10.59 -4.65
C ALA A 185 -9.73 11.27 -6.00
N VAL A 186 -8.74 11.96 -6.56
CA VAL A 186 -8.83 12.56 -7.90
C VAL A 186 -9.07 11.49 -8.96
N VAL A 187 -8.33 10.39 -8.93
CA VAL A 187 -8.52 9.28 -9.87
C VAL A 187 -9.93 8.71 -9.74
N LEU A 188 -10.45 8.50 -8.54
CA LEU A 188 -11.83 8.04 -8.31
C LEU A 188 -12.86 8.99 -8.96
N VAL A 189 -12.74 10.30 -8.71
CA VAL A 189 -13.66 11.31 -9.24
C VAL A 189 -13.62 11.37 -10.77
N VAL A 190 -12.43 11.38 -11.37
CA VAL A 190 -12.23 11.47 -12.82
C VAL A 190 -12.71 10.20 -13.53
N THR A 191 -12.43 9.03 -12.97
CA THR A 191 -12.74 7.74 -13.61
C THR A 191 -14.16 7.25 -13.36
N THR A 192 -14.88 7.81 -12.38
CA THR A 192 -16.25 7.39 -12.04
C THR A 192 -17.26 8.36 -12.64
N PRO A 193 -18.03 7.95 -13.68
CA PRO A 193 -18.95 8.83 -14.40
C PRO A 193 -19.94 9.62 -13.54
N PRO A 194 -20.61 9.05 -12.51
CA PRO A 194 -21.54 9.82 -11.69
C PRO A 194 -20.85 10.90 -10.84
N PHE A 195 -19.62 10.68 -10.36
CA PHE A 195 -18.87 11.71 -9.64
C PHE A 195 -18.34 12.78 -10.58
N ARG A 196 -17.79 12.38 -11.72
CA ARG A 196 -17.31 13.31 -12.76
C ARG A 196 -18.42 14.26 -13.21
N ASN A 197 -19.61 13.73 -13.49
CA ASN A 197 -20.75 14.50 -13.95
C ASN A 197 -21.40 15.36 -12.85
N TYR A 198 -21.08 15.12 -11.58
CA TYR A 198 -21.54 15.95 -10.46
C TYR A 198 -20.55 17.09 -10.16
N VAL A 199 -19.25 16.82 -10.27
CA VAL A 199 -18.17 17.78 -9.95
C VAL A 199 -17.84 18.70 -11.12
N LEU A 200 -17.88 18.20 -12.37
CA LEU A 200 -17.57 18.99 -13.58
C LEU A 200 -18.83 19.60 -14.23
N ARG A 201 -19.92 19.75 -13.48
CA ARG A 201 -21.16 20.34 -13.96
C ARG A 201 -21.26 21.81 -13.57
#